data_AF-A0A970WTX6-F1
#
_entry.id   AF-A0A970WTX6-F1
#
_cell.length_a   1.000
_cell.length_b   1.000
_cell.length_c   1.000
_cell.angle_alpha   90.00
_cell.angle_beta   90.00
_cell.angle_gamma   90.00
#
_symmetry.space_group_name_H-M   'P 1'
#
loop_
_entity.id
_entity.type
_entity.pdbx_description
1 polymer ?
#
loop_
_entity_poly.entity_id
_entity_poly.type
_entity_poly.pdbx_seq_one_letter_code
_entity_poly.pdbx_strand_id
1 'polypeptide(L)'
;MKTIFFMILVSIVFLSCEKENVDVLIGKWRLVKGYAIMAGGYYDIPDEYQRFEEYTDNNMRIQSDLSGNEISRCNYSATNTAVTIFGKENNGEEWSSTYKYWFQHDTLVIKHDGGWEYYNEYFIRVKTIHVK
;
A
#
# COMPACT_ATOMS: atom_id res chain seq x y z
N MET A 1 34.75 -2.97 35.55
CA MET A 1 33.66 -2.05 35.13
C MET A 1 33.66 -1.70 33.63
N LYS A 2 34.43 -2.38 32.75
CA LYS A 2 34.40 -2.13 31.29
C LYS A 2 33.58 -3.18 30.50
N THR A 3 33.30 -4.33 31.10
CA THR A 3 32.62 -5.46 30.45
C THR A 3 31.10 -5.37 30.48
N ILE A 4 30.50 -4.70 31.48
CA ILE A 4 29.04 -4.57 31.59
C ILE A 4 28.48 -3.60 30.52
N PHE A 5 29.27 -2.59 30.13
CA PHE A 5 28.86 -1.60 29.13
C PHE A 5 28.69 -2.21 27.73
N PHE A 6 29.45 -3.27 27.42
CA PHE A 6 29.37 -3.95 26.12
C PHE A 6 28.13 -4.85 25.98
N MET A 7 27.61 -5.42 27.07
CA MET A 7 26.38 -6.24 27.02
C MET A 7 25.12 -5.42 26.77
N ILE A 8 25.05 -4.19 27.29
CA ILE A 8 23.90 -3.31 27.06
C ILE A 8 23.90 -2.79 25.63
N LEU A 9 25.07 -2.52 25.04
CA LEU A 9 25.19 -2.03 23.67
C LEU A 9 24.72 -3.06 22.62
N VAL A 10 25.02 -4.35 22.83
CA VAL A 10 24.61 -5.44 21.92
C VAL A 10 23.11 -5.69 21.98
N SER A 11 22.47 -5.44 23.12
CA SER A 11 21.03 -5.64 23.31
C SER A 11 20.17 -4.61 22.54
N ILE A 12 20.73 -3.42 22.25
CA ILE A 12 20.03 -2.35 21.53
C ILE A 12 20.06 -2.59 20.00
N VAL A 13 21.03 -3.35 19.49
CA VAL A 13 21.16 -3.60 18.03
C VAL A 13 20.11 -4.59 17.51
N PHE A 14 19.51 -5.42 18.38
CA PHE A 14 18.48 -6.39 17.98
C PHE A 14 17.05 -5.83 17.95
N LEU A 15 16.83 -4.57 18.35
CA LEU A 15 15.48 -3.97 18.40
C LEU A 15 15.05 -3.23 17.13
N SER A 16 15.86 -3.15 16.07
CA SER A 16 15.50 -2.34 14.90
C SER A 16 15.76 -3.03 13.55
N CYS A 17 15.63 -4.35 13.50
CA CYS A 17 15.48 -5.06 12.23
C CYS A 17 14.27 -6.00 12.29
N GLU A 18 13.17 -5.55 12.91
CA GLU A 18 11.88 -6.10 12.54
C GLU A 18 11.58 -5.60 11.14
N LYS A 19 11.50 -6.53 10.19
CA LYS A 19 10.94 -6.30 8.87
C LYS A 19 9.51 -5.78 9.11
N GLU A 20 9.34 -4.46 9.14
CA GLU A 20 8.06 -3.81 9.44
C GLU A 20 6.98 -4.38 8.52
N ASN A 21 6.12 -5.26 9.08
CA ASN A 21 4.86 -5.81 8.58
C ASN A 21 4.43 -5.49 7.12
N VAL A 22 5.28 -5.80 6.14
CA VAL A 22 4.94 -5.72 4.71
C VAL A 22 3.84 -6.75 4.36
N ASP A 23 3.83 -7.88 5.09
CA ASP A 23 3.02 -9.06 4.80
C ASP A 23 1.50 -8.79 4.71
N VAL A 24 0.99 -7.81 5.44
CA VAL A 24 -0.45 -7.52 5.47
C VAL A 24 -0.94 -6.88 4.16
N LEU A 25 -0.11 -6.08 3.48
CA LEU A 25 -0.47 -5.51 2.18
C LEU A 25 -0.26 -6.50 1.04
N ILE A 26 0.60 -7.51 1.21
CA ILE A 26 0.90 -8.48 0.15
C ILE A 26 -0.39 -9.15 -0.35
N GLY A 27 -0.56 -9.14 -1.67
CA GLY A 27 -1.69 -9.69 -2.39
C GLY A 27 -2.29 -8.71 -3.39
N LYS A 28 -3.33 -9.21 -4.09
CA LYS A 28 -4.05 -8.45 -5.11
C LYS A 28 -5.33 -7.85 -4.53
N TRP A 29 -5.54 -6.57 -4.79
CA TRP A 29 -6.62 -5.76 -4.25
C TRP A 29 -7.40 -5.13 -5.39
N ARG A 30 -8.73 -5.18 -5.33
CA ARG A 30 -9.60 -4.54 -6.32
C ARG A 30 -10.16 -3.25 -5.74
N LEU A 31 -10.02 -2.15 -6.48
CA LEU A 31 -10.70 -0.90 -6.17
C LEU A 31 -12.22 -1.11 -6.27
N VAL A 32 -12.95 -0.73 -5.23
CA VAL A 32 -14.41 -0.85 -5.17
C VAL A 32 -15.06 0.48 -4.85
N LYS A 33 -16.37 0.55 -5.12
CA LYS A 33 -17.22 1.67 -4.74
C LYS A 33 -17.05 1.98 -3.26
N GLY A 34 -16.84 3.25 -2.95
CA GLY A 34 -16.69 3.73 -1.59
C GLY A 34 -17.96 4.38 -1.05
N TYR A 35 -17.91 4.74 0.22
CA TYR A 35 -18.88 5.62 0.86
C TYR A 35 -18.13 6.88 1.34
N ALA A 36 -18.58 8.05 0.91
CA ALA A 36 -18.05 9.33 1.35
C ALA A 36 -19.21 10.28 1.66
N ILE A 37 -19.34 10.65 2.93
CA ILE A 37 -20.40 11.57 3.41
C ILE A 37 -20.33 12.91 2.68
N MET A 38 -19.11 13.39 2.36
CA MET A 38 -18.91 14.64 1.61
C MET A 38 -19.24 14.53 0.12
N ALA A 39 -19.26 13.32 -0.45
CA ALA A 39 -19.72 13.06 -1.82
C ALA A 39 -21.24 12.80 -1.90
N GLY A 40 -21.98 13.02 -0.81
CA GLY A 40 -23.43 12.78 -0.76
C GLY A 40 -23.84 11.32 -0.59
N GLY A 41 -22.90 10.41 -0.27
CA GLY A 41 -23.20 9.00 0.02
C GLY A 41 -22.27 8.02 -0.71
N TYR A 42 -22.87 6.98 -1.29
CA TYR A 42 -22.14 6.02 -2.12
C TYR A 42 -21.75 6.67 -3.45
N TYR A 43 -20.49 6.54 -3.85
CA TYR A 43 -20.06 6.96 -5.17
C TYR A 43 -19.66 5.76 -6.01
N ASP A 44 -20.00 5.83 -7.29
CA ASP A 44 -19.57 4.84 -8.27
C ASP A 44 -18.19 5.21 -8.82
N ILE A 45 -17.40 4.19 -9.17
CA ILE A 45 -16.13 4.38 -9.84
C ILE A 45 -16.32 3.88 -11.27
N PRO A 46 -16.33 4.78 -12.27
CA PRO A 46 -16.47 4.40 -13.68
C PRO A 46 -15.46 3.29 -14.03
N ASP A 47 -15.85 2.39 -14.94
CA ASP A 47 -15.04 1.22 -15.27
C ASP A 47 -13.62 1.58 -15.77
N GLU A 48 -13.46 2.74 -16.41
CA GLU A 48 -12.18 3.30 -16.85
C GLU A 48 -11.23 3.68 -15.70
N TYR A 49 -11.75 3.89 -14.49
CA TYR A 49 -10.98 4.19 -13.29
C TYR A 49 -10.90 2.99 -12.34
N GLN A 50 -11.65 1.92 -12.59
CA GLN A 50 -11.51 0.68 -11.83
C GLN A 50 -10.20 -0.02 -12.16
N ARG A 51 -9.54 -0.51 -11.11
CA ARG A 51 -8.22 -1.13 -11.23
C ARG A 51 -7.97 -2.15 -10.13
N PHE A 52 -6.95 -2.95 -10.35
CA PHE A 52 -6.33 -3.78 -9.34
C PHE A 52 -5.00 -3.18 -8.90
N GLU A 53 -4.67 -3.34 -7.62
CA GLU A 53 -3.35 -3.07 -7.07
C GLU A 53 -2.80 -4.34 -6.45
N GLU A 54 -1.62 -4.77 -6.89
CA GLU A 54 -0.93 -5.92 -6.36
C GLU A 54 0.35 -5.47 -5.65
N TYR A 55 0.46 -5.83 -4.37
CA TYR A 55 1.67 -5.65 -3.59
C TYR A 55 2.33 -7.02 -3.45
N THR A 56 3.58 -7.13 -3.90
CA THR A 56 4.33 -8.38 -3.90
C THR A 56 5.27 -8.49 -2.69
N ASP A 57 5.76 -9.69 -2.44
CA ASP A 57 6.78 -9.99 -1.43
C ASP A 57 8.16 -9.39 -1.73
N ASN A 58 8.43 -9.07 -2.99
CA ASN A 58 9.67 -8.42 -3.45
C ASN A 58 9.55 -6.89 -3.55
N ASN A 59 8.67 -6.26 -2.77
CA ASN A 59 8.53 -4.81 -2.68
C ASN A 59 8.13 -4.13 -4.00
N MET A 60 7.39 -4.83 -4.87
CA MET A 60 6.81 -4.27 -6.09
C MET A 60 5.32 -4.02 -5.93
N ARG A 61 4.88 -2.84 -6.39
CA ARG A 61 3.47 -2.51 -6.59
C ARG A 61 3.17 -2.51 -8.07
N ILE A 62 2.13 -3.24 -8.47
CA ILE A 62 1.68 -3.36 -9.85
C ILE A 62 0.23 -2.89 -9.90
N GLN A 63 -0.10 -1.98 -10.82
CA GLN A 63 -1.48 -1.62 -11.11
C GLN A 63 -1.92 -2.24 -12.43
N SER A 64 -3.14 -2.76 -12.47
CA SER A 64 -3.73 -3.32 -13.68
C SER A 64 -5.16 -2.84 -13.89
N ASP A 65 -5.60 -2.73 -15.14
CA ASP A 65 -6.99 -2.44 -15.48
C ASP A 65 -7.92 -3.64 -15.19
N LEU A 66 -9.22 -3.46 -15.44
CA LEU A 66 -10.21 -4.54 -15.30
C LEU A 66 -9.99 -5.74 -16.24
N SER A 67 -9.28 -5.55 -17.36
CA SER A 67 -8.92 -6.61 -18.30
C SER A 67 -7.65 -7.36 -17.89
N GLY A 68 -6.96 -6.88 -16.84
CA GLY A 68 -5.70 -7.45 -16.36
C GLY A 68 -4.46 -6.91 -17.08
N ASN A 69 -4.59 -5.87 -17.90
CA ASN A 69 -3.43 -5.23 -18.52
C ASN A 69 -2.70 -4.38 -17.48
N GLU A 70 -1.38 -4.45 -17.45
CA GLU A 70 -0.55 -3.62 -16.57
C GLU A 70 -0.63 -2.14 -17.00
N ILE A 71 -1.01 -1.27 -16.06
CA ILE A 71 -1.05 0.18 -16.22
C ILE A 71 0.26 0.79 -15.71
N SER A 72 0.75 0.31 -14.57
CA SER A 72 1.95 0.85 -13.93
C SER A 72 2.62 -0.16 -13.01
N ARG A 73 3.91 0.08 -12.77
CA ARG A 73 4.75 -0.72 -11.87
C ARG A 73 5.77 0.17 -11.18
N CYS A 74 5.88 0.04 -9.87
CA CYS A 74 6.82 0.82 -9.06
C CYS A 74 7.26 0.03 -7.83
N ASN A 75 8.29 0.52 -7.13
CA ASN A 75 8.68 -0.06 -5.86
C ASN A 75 7.75 0.47 -4.75
N TYR A 76 7.63 -0.30 -3.67
CA TYR A 76 6.96 0.18 -2.47
C TYR A 76 7.67 -0.28 -1.19
N SER A 77 7.45 0.49 -0.13
CA SER A 77 7.70 0.11 1.25
C SER A 77 6.44 0.42 2.06
N ALA A 78 6.27 -0.27 3.18
CA ALA A 78 5.11 -0.05 4.03
C ALA A 78 5.49 -0.20 5.50
N THR A 79 4.82 0.60 6.33
CA THR A 79 4.76 0.46 7.78
C THR A 79 3.36 0.00 8.17
N ASN A 80 3.06 -0.08 9.47
CA ASN A 80 1.72 -0.41 9.96
C ASN A 80 0.63 0.60 9.58
N THR A 81 0.98 1.82 9.17
CA THR A 81 0.01 2.91 8.94
C THR A 81 0.21 3.66 7.63
N ALA A 82 1.30 3.41 6.92
CA ALA A 82 1.63 4.13 5.71
C ALA A 82 2.24 3.22 4.65
N VAL A 83 1.95 3.51 3.39
CA VAL A 83 2.57 2.90 2.22
C VAL A 83 3.26 3.99 1.43
N THR A 84 4.55 3.80 1.15
CA THR A 84 5.35 4.69 0.31
C THR A 84 5.60 4.00 -1.01
N ILE A 85 5.15 4.59 -2.10
CA ILE A 85 5.48 4.16 -3.46
C ILE A 85 6.57 5.06 -4.02
N PHE A 86 7.51 4.48 -4.75
CA PHE A 86 8.65 5.24 -5.26
C PHE A 86 9.23 4.62 -6.53
N GLY A 87 9.93 5.45 -7.29
CA GLY A 87 10.52 5.08 -8.56
C GLY A 87 11.53 6.10 -9.04
N LYS A 88 11.97 5.89 -10.28
CA LYS A 88 12.94 6.73 -10.96
C LYS A 88 12.45 7.00 -12.37
N GLU A 89 12.41 8.27 -12.73
CA GLU A 89 12.08 8.73 -14.07
C GLU A 89 13.19 8.37 -15.06
N ASN A 90 12.90 8.45 -16.36
CA ASN A 90 13.87 8.19 -17.43
C ASN A 90 15.08 9.15 -17.42
N ASN A 91 14.89 10.37 -16.90
CA ASN A 91 15.97 11.35 -16.71
C ASN A 91 16.83 11.06 -15.47
N GLY A 92 16.48 10.02 -14.69
CA GLY A 92 17.15 9.63 -13.47
C GLY A 92 16.70 10.38 -12.22
N GLU A 93 15.64 11.20 -12.29
CA GLU A 93 15.04 11.84 -11.13
C GLU A 93 14.25 10.83 -10.30
N GLU A 94 14.43 10.86 -8.98
CA GLU A 94 13.71 9.98 -8.06
C GLU A 94 12.40 10.65 -7.62
N TRP A 95 11.34 9.85 -7.53
CA TRP A 95 10.05 10.30 -7.01
C TRP A 95 9.56 9.36 -5.92
N SER A 96 8.76 9.91 -5.01
CA SER A 96 8.15 9.18 -3.91
C SER A 96 6.81 9.79 -3.54
N SER A 97 5.85 8.96 -3.17
CA SER A 97 4.57 9.37 -2.62
C SER A 97 4.18 8.46 -1.45
N THR A 98 3.79 9.06 -0.33
CA THR A 98 3.42 8.32 0.88
C THR A 98 1.94 8.52 1.21
N TYR A 99 1.23 7.43 1.38
CA TYR A 99 -0.20 7.41 1.68
C TYR A 99 -0.43 6.78 3.03
N LYS A 100 -1.34 7.36 3.82
CA LYS A 100 -1.86 6.70 5.02
C LYS A 100 -2.83 5.61 4.61
N TYR A 101 -2.78 4.46 5.28
CA TYR A 101 -3.75 3.39 5.08
C TYR A 101 -4.21 2.79 6.40
N TRP A 102 -5.36 2.14 6.38
CA TRP A 102 -5.87 1.31 7.48
C TRP A 102 -6.80 0.23 6.94
N PHE A 103 -7.14 -0.74 7.79
CA PHE A 103 -8.15 -1.74 7.48
C PHE A 103 -9.46 -1.41 8.17
N GLN A 104 -10.55 -1.46 7.42
CA GLN A 104 -11.91 -1.45 7.96
C GLN A 104 -12.55 -2.81 7.65
N HIS A 105 -12.50 -3.71 8.64
CA HIS A 105 -12.75 -5.14 8.42
C HIS A 105 -11.78 -5.70 7.36
N ASP A 106 -12.29 -6.34 6.31
CA ASP A 106 -11.48 -6.92 5.22
C ASP A 106 -11.18 -5.92 4.08
N THR A 107 -11.54 -4.65 4.26
CA THR A 107 -11.34 -3.59 3.27
C THR A 107 -10.08 -2.79 3.60
N LEU A 108 -9.14 -2.74 2.66
CA LEU A 108 -8.01 -1.83 2.70
C LEU A 108 -8.48 -0.43 2.30
N VAL A 109 -8.19 0.56 3.12
CA VAL A 109 -8.52 1.97 2.87
C VAL A 109 -7.23 2.75 2.70
N ILE A 110 -7.06 3.44 1.57
CA ILE A 110 -5.90 4.29 1.30
C ILE A 110 -6.38 5.74 1.20
N LYS A 111 -5.75 6.63 1.95
CA LYS A 111 -6.10 8.05 1.98
C LYS A 111 -5.20 8.85 1.05
N HIS A 112 -5.81 9.52 0.10
CA HIS A 112 -5.16 10.39 -0.88
C HIS A 112 -5.39 11.86 -0.56
N ASP A 113 -4.40 12.67 -0.91
CA ASP A 113 -4.50 14.12 -0.94
C ASP A 113 -4.95 14.55 -2.34
N GLY A 114 -6.16 15.08 -2.46
CA GLY A 114 -6.73 15.61 -3.69
C GLY A 114 -6.40 17.09 -3.93
N GLY A 115 -5.48 17.67 -3.15
CA GLY A 115 -5.07 19.07 -3.23
C GLY A 115 -5.95 20.01 -2.41
N TRP A 116 -7.27 20.00 -2.66
CA TRP A 116 -8.24 20.80 -1.87
C TRP A 116 -8.85 20.02 -0.71
N GLU A 117 -9.01 18.71 -0.89
CA GLU A 117 -9.60 17.83 0.10
C GLU A 117 -8.97 16.45 0.06
N TYR A 118 -9.10 15.72 1.16
CA TYR A 118 -8.70 14.33 1.22
C TYR A 118 -9.85 13.43 0.78
N TYR A 119 -9.52 12.35 0.08
CA TYR A 119 -10.46 11.27 -0.22
C TYR A 119 -9.86 9.91 0.11
N ASN A 120 -10.72 8.92 0.29
CA ASN A 120 -10.32 7.56 0.58
C ASN A 120 -10.66 6.67 -0.63
N GLU A 121 -9.73 5.83 -1.01
CA GLU A 121 -10.00 4.70 -1.89
C GLU A 121 -10.17 3.43 -1.07
N TYR A 122 -11.10 2.58 -1.50
CA TYR A 122 -11.47 1.35 -0.79
C TYR A 122 -11.16 0.15 -1.66
N PHE A 123 -10.48 -0.83 -1.10
CA PHE A 123 -10.05 -2.01 -1.82
C PHE A 123 -10.45 -3.30 -1.09
N ILE A 124 -10.93 -4.27 -1.85
CA ILE A 124 -11.17 -5.62 -1.36
C ILE A 124 -10.10 -6.58 -1.85
N ARG A 125 -9.67 -7.51 -1.01
CA ARG A 125 -8.70 -8.53 -1.42
C ARG A 125 -9.33 -9.49 -2.42
N VAL A 126 -8.68 -9.68 -3.57
CA VAL A 126 -9.08 -10.66 -4.57
C VAL A 126 -8.60 -12.02 -4.07
N LYS A 127 -9.52 -12.88 -3.65
CA LYS A 127 -9.20 -14.28 -3.34
C LYS A 127 -9.03 -15.03 -4.66
N THR A 128 -7.86 -15.62 -4.89
CA THR A 128 -7.68 -16.55 -6.01
C THR A 128 -8.59 -17.76 -5.78
N ILE A 129 -9.71 -17.81 -6.49
CA ILE A 129 -10.54 -19.01 -6.53
C ILE A 129 -9.73 -20.05 -7.30
N HIS A 130 -9.08 -20.97 -6.58
CA HIS A 130 -8.62 -22.20 -7.21
C HIS A 130 -9.86 -22.98 -7.60
N VAL A 131 -10.21 -22.91 -8.89
CA VAL A 131 -11.17 -23.86 -9.46
C VAL A 131 -10.46 -25.22 -9.39
N LYS A 132 -10.94 -26.07 -8.48
CA LYS A 132 -10.52 -27.47 -8.39
C LYS A 132 -11.06 -28.27 -9.56
#